data_AF-A0A2S9XFI1-F1
#
_entry.id   AF-A0A2S9XFI1-F1
#
_cell.length_a   1.000
_cell.length_b   1.000
_cell.length_c   1.000
_cell.angle_alpha   90.00
_cell.angle_beta   90.00
_cell.angle_gamma   90.00
#
_symmetry.space_group_name_H-M   'P 1'
#
loop_
_entity.id
_entity.type
_entity.pdbx_description
1 polymer ?
#
loop_
_entity_poly.entity_id
_entity_poly.type
_entity_poly.pdbx_seq_one_letter_code
_entity_poly.pdbx_strand_id
1 'polypeptide(L)'
;MHVMLEVILAPGAQVGELLTQETIEDTKARVMTQAEVEKLGFQSLADGPEGCERRFIVVGRSDQRRIQNHLETLPRVTGFRVHDFDL
;
A
#
# COMPACT_ATOMS: atom_id res chain seq x y z
N MET A 1 -12.94 -8.59 -6.84
CA MET A 1 -12.89 -7.39 -5.99
C MET A 1 -11.63 -7.34 -5.14
N HIS A 2 -10.75 -6.41 -5.49
CA HIS A 2 -9.48 -6.14 -4.82
C HIS A 2 -9.51 -4.73 -4.23
N VAL A 3 -8.57 -4.46 -3.34
CA VAL A 3 -8.35 -3.12 -2.79
C VAL A 3 -6.88 -2.76 -2.89
N MET A 4 -6.62 -1.49 -3.16
CA MET A 4 -5.28 -0.93 -3.22
C MET A 4 -5.17 0.07 -2.09
N LEU A 5 -4.21 -0.17 -1.22
CA LEU A 5 -3.84 0.78 -0.19
C LEU A 5 -2.69 1.63 -0.70
N GLU A 6 -2.94 2.92 -0.93
CA GLU A 6 -1.90 3.93 -1.12
C GLU A 6 -1.35 4.28 0.26
N VAL A 7 -0.14 3.81 0.57
CA VAL A 7 0.54 4.02 1.84
C VAL A 7 1.53 5.17 1.71
N ILE A 8 1.40 6.15 2.60
CA ILE A 8 2.30 7.30 2.70
C ILE A 8 3.30 7.00 3.81
N LEU A 9 4.58 7.06 3.47
CA LEU A 9 5.68 6.83 4.40
C LEU A 9 6.18 8.17 4.97
N ALA A 10 6.71 8.11 6.19
CA ALA A 10 7.42 9.24 6.77
C ALA A 10 8.64 9.62 5.91
N PRO A 11 9.05 10.91 5.88
CA PRO A 11 10.23 11.32 5.14
C PRO A 11 11.47 10.52 5.55
N GLY A 12 12.17 9.95 4.57
CA GLY A 12 13.37 9.13 4.79
C GLY A 12 13.11 7.72 5.32
N ALA A 13 11.85 7.31 5.52
CA ALA A 13 11.54 5.93 5.85
C ALA A 13 11.78 5.02 4.65
N GLN A 14 12.46 3.90 4.88
CA GLN A 14 12.65 2.90 3.86
C GLN A 14 11.43 1.98 3.74
N VAL A 15 11.28 1.44 2.54
CA VAL A 15 10.16 0.61 2.09
C VAL A 15 10.29 -0.83 2.57
N GLY A 16 11.53 -1.25 2.87
CA GLY A 16 11.80 -2.55 3.46
C GLY A 16 10.92 -2.76 4.69
N GLU A 17 10.29 -3.93 4.75
CA GLU A 17 9.44 -4.37 5.87
C GLU A 17 8.03 -3.76 5.96
N LEU A 18 7.49 -3.10 4.93
CA LEU A 18 6.09 -2.61 4.98
C LEU A 18 5.05 -3.70 5.32
N LEU A 19 5.31 -4.93 4.87
CA LEU A 19 4.60 -6.13 5.29
C LEU A 19 5.64 -7.18 5.64
N THR A 20 5.34 -7.99 6.66
CA THR A 20 6.13 -9.20 6.95
C THR A 20 5.92 -10.22 5.83
N GLN A 21 6.90 -11.10 5.63
CA GLN A 21 6.78 -12.20 4.66
C GLN A 21 5.55 -13.07 4.95
N GLU A 22 5.29 -13.38 6.22
CA GLU A 22 4.08 -14.09 6.65
C GLU A 22 2.80 -13.38 6.19
N THR A 23 2.72 -12.06 6.37
CA THR A 23 1.54 -11.28 5.95
C THR A 23 1.35 -11.34 4.45
N ILE A 24 2.44 -11.24 3.68
CA ILE A 24 2.41 -11.33 2.20
C ILE A 24 1.93 -12.73 1.77
N GLU A 25 2.46 -13.79 2.37
CA GLU A 25 2.13 -15.17 2.00
C GLU A 25 0.68 -15.52 2.32
N ASP A 26 0.17 -15.04 3.45
CA ASP A 26 -1.18 -15.35 3.93
C ASP A 26 -2.25 -14.55 3.17
N THR A 27 -2.03 -13.24 2.99
CA THR A 27 -3.00 -12.33 2.33
C THR A 27 -2.84 -12.26 0.81
N LYS A 28 -1.78 -12.87 0.27
CA LYS A 28 -1.34 -12.70 -1.14
C LYS A 28 -1.16 -11.23 -1.54
N ALA A 29 -0.86 -10.36 -0.57
CA ALA A 29 -0.66 -8.94 -0.82
C ALA A 29 0.56 -8.71 -1.73
N ARG A 30 0.43 -7.73 -2.62
CA ARG A 30 1.52 -7.29 -3.50
C ARG A 30 1.86 -5.85 -3.20
N VAL A 31 3.11 -5.60 -2.80
CA VAL A 31 3.66 -4.26 -2.63
C VAL A 31 4.23 -3.79 -3.96
N MET A 32 3.84 -2.60 -4.39
CA MET A 32 4.13 -2.04 -5.71
C MET A 32 4.60 -0.58 -5.58
N THR A 33 5.44 -0.17 -6.52
CA THR A 33 5.82 1.22 -6.78
C THR A 33 4.73 1.96 -7.54
N GLN A 34 4.81 3.30 -7.56
CA GLN A 34 4.00 4.15 -8.44
C GLN A 34 4.02 3.67 -9.90
N ALA A 35 5.22 3.42 -10.44
CA ALA A 35 5.39 2.97 -11.81
C ALA A 35 4.75 1.61 -12.10
N GLU A 36 4.65 0.73 -11.10
CA GLU A 36 4.00 -0.58 -11.24
C GLU A 36 2.47 -0.49 -11.21
N VAL A 37 1.89 0.40 -10.39
CA VAL A 37 0.43 0.61 -10.38
C VAL A 37 -0.05 1.41 -11.59
N GLU A 38 0.78 2.31 -12.13
CA GLU A 38 0.48 2.99 -13.40
C GLU A 38 0.34 1.99 -14.56
N LYS A 39 1.16 0.94 -14.58
CA LYS A 39 1.05 -0.16 -15.56
C LYS A 39 -0.24 -0.97 -15.40
N LEU A 40 -0.85 -0.96 -14.21
CA LEU A 40 -2.16 -1.58 -13.94
C LEU A 40 -3.33 -0.65 -14.29
N GLY A 41 -3.06 0.58 -14.77
CA GLY A 41 -4.09 1.54 -15.16
C GLY A 41 -4.40 2.62 -14.11
N PHE A 42 -3.67 2.67 -12.99
CA PHE A 42 -3.88 3.69 -11.94
C PHE A 42 -3.13 4.99 -12.22
N GLN A 43 -3.35 5.58 -13.40
CA GLN A 43 -2.59 6.75 -13.89
C GLN A 43 -2.97 8.10 -13.24
N SER A 44 -3.98 8.13 -12.38
CA SER A 44 -4.54 9.37 -11.81
C SER A 44 -4.53 9.41 -10.28
N LEU A 45 -3.62 8.69 -9.64
CA LEU A 45 -3.43 8.82 -8.19
C LEU A 45 -2.74 10.15 -7.90
N ALA A 46 -3.48 11.06 -7.26
CA ALA A 46 -2.97 12.39 -6.88
C ALA A 46 -1.63 12.27 -6.16
N ASP A 47 -0.69 13.19 -6.43
CA ASP A 47 0.62 13.14 -5.81
C ASP A 47 0.55 13.17 -4.28
N GLY A 48 1.47 12.44 -3.66
CA GLY A 48 1.63 12.42 -2.22
C GLY A 48 2.17 13.75 -1.69
N PRO A 49 2.15 13.96 -0.37
CA PRO A 49 2.81 15.12 0.23
C PRO A 49 4.29 15.16 -0.17
N GLU A 50 4.80 16.35 -0.52
CA GLU A 50 6.17 16.55 -0.98
C GLU A 50 7.19 15.99 0.03
N GLY A 51 8.19 15.26 -0.46
CA GLY A 51 9.23 14.64 0.37
C GLY A 51 8.82 13.34 1.08
N CYS A 52 7.58 12.87 0.92
CA CYS A 52 7.14 11.57 1.43
C CYS A 52 7.19 10.50 0.33
N GLU A 53 7.71 9.32 0.66
CA GLU A 53 7.66 8.17 -0.26
C GLU A 53 6.29 7.49 -0.20
N ARG A 54 5.83 6.98 -1.34
CA ARG A 54 4.56 6.26 -1.45
C ARG A 54 4.77 4.83 -1.89
N ARG A 55 3.96 3.93 -1.33
CA ARG A 55 3.90 2.52 -1.72
C ARG A 55 2.46 2.06 -1.84
N PHE A 56 2.24 1.13 -2.76
CA PHE A 56 0.91 0.66 -3.08
C PHE A 56 0.80 -0.81 -2.70
N ILE A 57 -0.21 -1.17 -1.93
CA ILE A 57 -0.43 -2.55 -1.51
C ILE A 57 -1.74 -3.02 -2.13
N VAL A 58 -1.65 -3.95 -3.07
CA VAL A 58 -2.83 -4.61 -3.64
C VAL A 58 -3.11 -5.88 -2.86
N VAL A 59 -4.35 -6.04 -2.40
CA VAL A 59 -4.78 -7.21 -1.64
C VAL A 59 -6.25 -7.55 -1.95
N GLY A 60 -6.66 -8.79 -1.69
CA GLY A 60 -8.08 -9.15 -1.72
C GLY A 60 -8.89 -8.35 -0.71
N ARG A 61 -10.15 -8.01 -1.05
CA ARG A 61 -11.00 -7.19 -0.18
C ARG A 61 -11.19 -7.77 1.23
N SER A 62 -11.24 -9.09 1.35
CA SER A 62 -11.37 -9.80 2.62
C SER A 62 -10.23 -9.51 3.60
N ASP A 63 -9.02 -9.26 3.08
CA ASP A 63 -7.81 -9.03 3.87
C ASP A 63 -7.50 -7.55 4.10
N GLN A 64 -8.29 -6.65 3.51
CA GLN A 64 -8.14 -5.20 3.64
C GLN A 64 -7.91 -4.78 5.09
N ARG A 65 -8.81 -5.18 5.99
CA ARG A 65 -8.79 -4.76 7.39
C ARG A 65 -7.54 -5.26 8.12
N ARG A 66 -7.03 -6.43 7.74
CA ARG A 66 -5.80 -6.98 8.32
C ARG A 66 -4.58 -6.18 7.91
N ILE A 67 -4.49 -5.82 6.63
CA ILE A 67 -3.42 -4.95 6.13
C ILE A 67 -3.49 -3.57 6.80
N GLN A 68 -4.69 -2.98 6.91
CA GLN A 68 -4.88 -1.69 7.61
C GLN A 68 -4.39 -1.75 9.05
N ASN A 69 -4.87 -2.73 9.84
CA ASN A 69 -4.45 -2.91 11.23
C ASN A 69 -2.92 -3.05 11.33
N HIS A 70 -2.28 -3.77 10.40
CA HIS A 70 -0.83 -3.88 10.39
C HIS A 70 -0.17 -2.52 10.15
N LEU A 71 -0.59 -1.79 9.11
CA LEU A 71 -0.03 -0.47 8.77
C LEU A 71 -0.20 0.56 9.89
N GLU A 72 -1.33 0.54 10.61
CA GLU A 72 -1.58 1.42 11.75
C GLU A 72 -0.60 1.21 12.91
N THR A 73 0.00 0.01 13.04
CA THR A 73 1.01 -0.25 14.06
C THR A 73 2.42 0.22 13.67
N LEU A 74 2.63 0.62 12.41
CA LEU A 74 3.95 0.96 11.89
C LEU A 74 4.23 2.47 12.08
N PRO A 75 5.22 2.87 12.90
CA PRO A 75 5.54 4.28 13.11
C PRO A 75 6.08 4.99 11.87
N ARG A 76 6.52 4.22 10.87
CA ARG A 76 7.00 4.73 9.57
C ARG A 76 5.88 5.07 8.59
N VAL A 77 4.64 4.66 8.87
CA VAL A 77 3.46 4.97 8.05
C VAL A 77 2.81 6.23 8.62
N THR A 78 2.72 7.28 7.81
CA THR A 78 2.06 8.54 8.20
C THR A 78 0.57 8.53 7.89
N GLY A 79 0.14 7.67 6.97
CA GLY A 79 -1.26 7.45 6.65
C GLY A 79 -1.41 6.55 5.43
N PHE A 80 -2.65 6.19 5.12
CA PHE A 80 -2.97 5.47 3.90
C PHE A 80 -4.35 5.85 3.36
N ARG A 81 -4.55 5.65 2.06
CA ARG A 81 -5.85 5.75 1.39
C ARG A 81 -6.22 4.41 0.78
N VAL A 82 -7.51 4.11 0.74
CA VAL A 82 -8.03 2.86 0.19
C VAL A 82 -8.75 3.16 -1.11
N HIS A 83 -8.43 2.39 -2.13
CA HIS A 83 -9.06 2.43 -3.43
C HIS A 83 -9.63 1.05 -3.73
N ASP A 84 -10.96 0.93 -3.82
CA ASP A 84 -11.61 -0.30 -4.28
C ASP A 84 -11.51 -0.40 -5.80
N PHE A 85 -11.25 -1.60 -6.31
CA PHE A 85 -11.23 -1.86 -7.75
C PHE A 85 -11.50 -3.33 -8.08
N ASP A 86 -11.88 -3.59 -9.32
CA ASP A 86 -11.98 -4.95 -9.85
C ASP A 86 -10.88 -5.18 -10.89
N LEU A 87 -10.16 -6.29 -10.69
CA LEU A 87 -9.19 -6.90 -11.61
C LEU A 87 -9.76 -8.24 -12.06
#